data_AF-A0A7S3FPU8-F1
#
_entry.id   AF-A0A7S3FPU8-F1
#
_cell.length_a   1.000
_cell.length_b   1.000
_cell.length_c   1.000
_cell.angle_alpha   90.00
_cell.angle_beta   90.00
_cell.angle_gamma   90.00
#
_symmetry.space_group_name_H-M   'P 1'
#
loop_
_entity.id
_entity.type
_entity.pdbx_description
1 polymer ?
#
loop_
_entity_poly.entity_id
_entity_poly.type
_entity_poly.pdbx_seq_one_letter_code
_entity_poly.pdbx_strand_id
1 'polypeptide(L)'
;MRMLDPSEVQSILQEVHTVLQSYPFKVLDDAVSVMDGADEGVFMWVTSNYYLGNIGKPAEETASVIDLGGGSVQRAFALGEGQQVPATLEEDSVRTIAAGGRRYKVYVHSYLGYGLKAARMSFLKPYDSVEEGHPCMTRGYEGRYHYVDENVSVKSDDEVGASVEGCVAAIEWEMNLEEGCGVEGQCSFDGVWSGGGGGGGGDKH
;
A
#
# COMPACT_ATOMS: atom_id res chain seq x y z
N MET A 1 11.11 3.42 6.86
CA MET A 1 11.41 4.59 7.71
C MET A 1 10.17 5.36 8.15
N ARG A 2 9.05 5.33 7.40
CA ARG A 2 7.81 6.05 7.77
C ARG A 2 7.22 5.67 9.14
N MET A 3 7.58 4.50 9.68
CA MET A 3 7.11 4.00 10.99
C MET A 3 8.14 4.18 12.13
N LEU A 4 9.29 4.82 11.86
CA LEU A 4 10.29 5.10 12.88
C LEU A 4 10.04 6.46 13.53
N ASP A 5 10.62 6.70 14.71
CA ASP A 5 10.52 8.00 15.35
C ASP A 5 11.16 9.09 14.48
N PRO A 6 10.57 10.29 14.37
CA PRO A 6 11.07 11.35 13.49
C PRO A 6 12.53 11.73 13.74
N SER A 7 12.98 11.65 15.00
CA SER A 7 14.37 11.96 15.38
C SER A 7 15.37 10.92 14.87
N GLU A 8 14.98 9.64 14.85
CA GLU A 8 15.78 8.56 14.30
C GLU A 8 15.87 8.68 12.79
N VAL A 9 14.74 8.97 12.13
CA VAL A 9 14.68 9.24 10.69
C VAL A 9 15.63 10.36 10.32
N GLN A 10 15.54 11.50 11.00
CA GLN A 10 16.40 12.66 10.71
C GLN A 10 17.88 12.32 10.88
N SER A 11 18.24 11.59 11.94
CA SER A 11 19.62 11.17 12.19
C SER A 11 20.15 10.29 11.06
N ILE A 12 19.34 9.32 10.60
CA ILE A 12 19.71 8.44 9.47
C ILE A 12 19.88 9.25 8.19
N LEU A 13 18.94 10.15 7.85
CA LEU A 13 19.02 10.94 6.62
C LEU A 13 20.27 11.85 6.62
N GLN A 14 20.61 12.45 7.75
CA GLN A 14 21.79 13.31 7.89
C GLN A 14 23.09 12.53 7.63
N GLU A 15 23.20 11.32 8.18
CA GLU A 15 24.35 10.46 7.96
C GLU A 15 24.46 10.02 6.50
N VAL A 16 23.34 9.59 5.89
CA VAL A 16 23.29 9.23 4.47
C VAL A 16 23.71 10.40 3.59
N HIS A 17 23.21 11.60 3.86
CA HIS A 17 23.57 12.80 3.11
C HIS A 17 25.06 13.11 3.23
N THR A 18 25.63 13.02 4.44
CA THR A 18 27.07 13.23 4.70
C THR A 18 27.92 12.22 3.93
N VAL A 19 27.52 10.95 3.92
CA VAL A 19 28.21 9.90 3.14
C VAL A 19 28.16 10.21 1.66
N LEU A 20 26.98 10.56 1.10
CA LEU A 20 26.83 10.85 -0.32
C LEU A 20 27.66 12.06 -0.76
N GLN A 21 27.80 13.08 0.09
CA GLN A 21 28.65 14.26 -0.18
C GLN A 21 30.15 13.92 -0.28
N SER A 22 30.60 12.79 0.27
CA SER A 22 31.99 12.35 0.15
C SER A 22 32.34 11.74 -1.22
N TYR A 23 31.34 11.40 -2.03
CA TYR A 23 31.49 10.86 -3.38
C TYR A 23 31.47 11.95 -4.45
N PRO A 24 32.01 11.69 -5.67
CA PRO A 24 32.10 12.71 -6.72
C PRO A 24 30.77 13.01 -7.44
N PHE A 25 29.63 12.56 -6.90
CA PHE A 25 28.32 12.81 -7.48
C PHE A 25 27.78 14.18 -7.06
N LYS A 26 26.94 14.78 -7.91
CA LYS A 26 26.21 15.99 -7.54
C LYS A 26 25.09 15.63 -6.56
N VAL A 27 25.24 16.02 -5.31
CA VAL A 27 24.21 15.89 -4.27
C VAL A 27 23.45 17.21 -4.19
N LEU A 28 22.14 17.16 -4.44
CA LEU A 28 21.21 18.29 -4.25
C LEU A 28 20.71 18.33 -2.81
N ASP A 29 20.19 19.47 -2.37
CA ASP A 29 19.69 19.64 -0.99
C ASP A 29 18.50 18.70 -0.66
N ASP A 30 17.73 18.29 -1.67
CA ASP A 30 16.59 17.38 -1.57
C ASP A 30 16.92 15.94 -2.01
N ALA A 31 18.20 15.62 -2.24
CA ALA A 31 18.63 14.33 -2.75
C ALA A 31 18.41 13.16 -1.75
N VAL A 32 18.25 13.46 -0.46
CA VAL A 32 18.02 12.48 0.59
C VAL A 32 16.78 12.85 1.37
N SER A 33 15.73 12.05 1.23
CA SER A 33 14.46 12.26 1.91
C SER A 33 13.75 10.92 2.15
N VAL A 34 12.78 10.92 3.06
CA VAL A 34 11.81 9.82 3.11
C VAL A 34 10.79 10.08 2.02
N MET A 35 10.75 9.21 1.03
CA MET A 35 9.70 9.22 0.02
C MET A 35 8.35 8.99 0.69
N ASP A 36 7.36 9.85 0.42
CA ASP A 36 5.99 9.60 0.86
C ASP A 36 5.36 8.43 0.07
N GLY A 37 4.24 7.88 0.54
CA GLY A 37 3.62 6.73 -0.14
C GLY A 37 2.98 7.06 -1.49
N ALA A 38 2.58 8.33 -1.68
CA ALA A 38 1.98 8.81 -2.93
C ALA A 38 3.04 8.94 -4.03
N ASP A 39 4.21 9.46 -3.68
CA ASP A 39 5.39 9.55 -4.53
C ASP A 39 5.89 8.17 -4.93
N GLU A 40 5.93 7.21 -4.00
CA GLU A 40 6.27 5.81 -4.30
C GLU A 40 5.35 5.21 -5.38
N GLY A 41 4.03 5.36 -5.21
CA GLY A 41 3.06 4.90 -6.20
C GLY A 41 3.18 5.63 -7.56
N VAL A 42 3.40 6.95 -7.53
CA VAL A 42 3.60 7.77 -8.74
C VAL A 42 4.86 7.38 -9.49
N PHE A 43 6.00 7.26 -8.82
CA PHE A 43 7.25 6.90 -9.45
C PHE A 43 7.21 5.49 -10.03
N MET A 44 6.56 4.55 -9.34
CA MET A 44 6.32 3.22 -9.90
C MET A 44 5.41 3.30 -11.14
N TRP A 45 4.34 4.10 -11.12
CA TRP A 45 3.46 4.26 -12.28
C TRP A 45 4.20 4.83 -13.49
N VAL A 46 5.04 5.86 -13.29
CA VAL A 46 5.88 6.44 -14.34
C VAL A 46 6.86 5.39 -14.86
N THR A 47 7.53 4.66 -13.97
CA THR A 47 8.51 3.63 -14.32
C THR A 47 7.87 2.54 -15.19
N SER A 48 6.77 1.95 -14.72
CA SER A 48 6.05 0.88 -15.44
C SER A 48 5.56 1.35 -16.80
N ASN A 49 4.94 2.52 -16.89
CA ASN A 49 4.43 3.04 -18.16
C ASN A 49 5.54 3.50 -19.10
N TYR A 50 6.69 3.92 -18.58
CA TYR A 50 7.86 4.20 -19.39
C TYR A 50 8.39 2.92 -20.04
N TYR A 51 8.58 1.86 -19.25
CA TYR A 51 9.03 0.56 -19.75
C TYR A 51 8.06 -0.08 -20.74
N LEU A 52 6.75 0.08 -20.52
CA LEU A 52 5.72 -0.42 -21.44
C LEU A 52 5.53 0.46 -22.68
N GLY A 53 6.20 1.62 -22.77
CA GLY A 53 6.03 2.56 -23.88
C GLY A 53 4.64 3.22 -23.91
N ASN A 54 3.99 3.36 -22.75
CA ASN A 54 2.66 3.95 -22.61
C ASN A 54 2.70 5.45 -22.25
N ILE A 55 3.85 5.96 -21.79
CA ILE A 55 4.04 7.40 -21.57
C ILE A 55 3.84 8.16 -22.90
N GLY A 56 2.98 9.18 -22.88
CA GLY A 56 2.55 9.95 -24.06
C GLY A 56 1.23 9.45 -24.69
N LYS A 57 0.70 8.29 -24.28
CA LYS A 57 -0.62 7.79 -24.70
C LYS A 57 -1.76 8.35 -23.82
N PRO A 58 -3.04 8.24 -24.24
CA PRO A 58 -4.20 8.52 -23.39
C PRO A 58 -4.14 7.77 -22.04
N ALA A 59 -4.78 8.32 -21.01
CA ALA A 59 -4.74 7.76 -19.65
C ALA A 59 -5.25 6.31 -19.60
N GLU A 60 -6.26 6.02 -20.42
CA GLU A 60 -6.93 4.73 -20.54
C GLU A 60 -6.00 3.64 -21.12
N GLU A 61 -4.93 4.04 -21.81
CA GLU A 61 -3.92 3.13 -22.36
C GLU A 61 -2.71 2.94 -21.42
N THR A 62 -2.72 3.60 -20.27
CA THR A 62 -1.67 3.44 -19.26
C THR A 62 -1.97 2.27 -18.34
N ALA A 63 -0.94 1.55 -17.93
CA ALA A 63 -1.07 0.50 -16.94
C ALA A 63 -1.33 1.10 -15.55
N SER A 64 -2.23 0.45 -14.81
CA SER A 64 -2.33 0.62 -13.36
C SER A 64 -1.23 -0.17 -12.66
N VAL A 65 -0.79 0.30 -11.51
CA VAL A 65 0.26 -0.35 -10.72
C VAL A 65 -0.20 -0.54 -9.28
N ILE A 66 0.21 -1.66 -8.69
CA ILE A 66 0.05 -1.99 -7.28
C ILE A 66 1.42 -2.44 -6.76
N ASP A 67 1.89 -1.84 -5.67
CA ASP A 67 3.14 -2.23 -5.00
C ASP A 67 2.82 -2.80 -3.63
N LEU A 68 3.20 -4.05 -3.38
CA LEU A 68 3.06 -4.67 -2.08
C LEU A 68 4.40 -4.60 -1.33
N GLY A 69 4.62 -3.48 -0.65
CA GLY A 69 5.77 -3.26 0.21
C GLY A 69 5.68 -4.01 1.54
N GLY A 70 6.67 -3.81 2.40
CA GLY A 70 6.70 -4.43 3.74
C GLY A 70 5.68 -3.83 4.71
N GLY A 71 5.55 -2.50 4.72
CA GLY A 71 4.70 -1.77 5.67
C GLY A 71 3.42 -1.18 5.07
N SER A 72 3.34 -1.09 3.76
CA SER A 72 2.20 -0.50 3.04
C SER A 72 1.99 -1.20 1.71
N VAL A 73 0.78 -1.07 1.16
CA VAL A 73 0.50 -1.36 -0.25
C VAL A 73 0.12 -0.05 -0.96
N GLN A 74 0.74 0.22 -2.10
CA GLN A 74 0.43 1.37 -2.94
C GLN A 74 -0.43 0.93 -4.12
N ARG A 75 -1.32 1.81 -4.55
CA ARG A 75 -2.00 1.69 -5.83
C ARG A 75 -1.94 3.03 -6.56
N ALA A 76 -1.57 3.01 -7.84
CA ALA A 76 -1.57 4.20 -8.67
C ALA A 76 -2.06 3.91 -10.10
N PHE A 77 -2.87 4.82 -10.65
CA PHE A 77 -3.36 4.73 -12.02
C PHE A 77 -3.78 6.11 -12.55
N ALA A 78 -3.74 6.30 -13.87
CA ALA A 78 -4.20 7.54 -14.46
C ALA A 78 -5.73 7.61 -14.53
N LEU A 79 -6.28 8.73 -14.09
CA LEU A 79 -7.69 9.08 -14.25
C LEU A 79 -7.95 9.47 -15.69
N GLY A 80 -9.10 9.01 -16.23
CA GLY A 80 -9.53 9.36 -17.58
C GLY A 80 -9.78 10.85 -17.74
N GLU A 81 -9.76 11.35 -18.99
CA GLU A 81 -10.06 12.75 -19.27
C GLU A 81 -11.49 13.09 -18.83
N GLY A 82 -11.64 14.11 -17.97
CA GLY A 82 -12.94 14.53 -17.45
C GLY A 82 -13.53 13.62 -16.36
N GLN A 83 -12.81 12.57 -15.93
CA GLN A 83 -13.26 11.74 -14.80
C GLN A 83 -13.44 12.58 -13.55
N GLN A 84 -14.63 12.48 -12.95
CA GLN A 84 -14.95 13.18 -11.71
C GLN A 84 -14.26 12.46 -10.53
N VAL A 85 -13.65 13.27 -9.67
CA VAL A 85 -13.10 12.81 -8.39
C VAL A 85 -14.01 13.30 -7.26
N PRO A 86 -14.21 12.50 -6.20
CA PRO A 86 -15.01 12.91 -5.06
C PRO A 86 -14.44 14.17 -4.41
N ALA A 87 -15.32 15.07 -3.97
CA ALA A 87 -14.90 16.26 -3.22
C ALA A 87 -14.34 15.91 -1.82
N THR A 88 -14.64 14.72 -1.33
CA THR A 88 -14.14 14.16 -0.05
C THR A 88 -12.73 13.59 -0.15
N LEU A 89 -12.17 13.52 -1.37
CA LEU A 89 -10.86 12.92 -1.57
C LEU A 89 -9.77 13.81 -0.97
N GLU A 90 -8.81 13.19 -0.29
CA GLU A 90 -7.66 13.92 0.24
C GLU A 90 -6.88 14.61 -0.88
N GLU A 91 -6.40 15.82 -0.61
CA GLU A 91 -5.71 16.68 -1.61
C GLU A 91 -4.54 15.95 -2.27
N ASP A 92 -3.85 15.09 -1.52
CA ASP A 92 -2.67 14.36 -1.98
C ASP A 92 -2.95 13.06 -2.73
N SER A 93 -4.21 12.62 -2.81
CA SER A 93 -4.59 11.38 -3.49
C SER A 93 -4.58 11.49 -5.03
N VAL A 94 -4.40 12.69 -5.60
CA VAL A 94 -4.26 12.88 -7.06
C VAL A 94 -3.04 13.75 -7.36
N ARG A 95 -2.07 13.15 -8.04
CA ARG A 95 -0.83 13.79 -8.44
C ARG A 95 -0.88 14.14 -9.92
N THR A 96 -0.50 15.36 -10.29
CA THR A 96 -0.41 15.74 -11.70
C THR A 96 1.02 15.60 -12.21
N ILE A 97 1.21 14.73 -13.21
CA ILE A 97 2.52 14.39 -13.77
C ILE A 97 2.60 14.87 -15.21
N ALA A 98 3.68 15.54 -15.59
CA ALA A 98 3.98 15.87 -16.99
C ALA A 98 5.02 14.91 -17.54
N ALA A 99 4.65 14.06 -18.50
CA ALA A 99 5.52 13.06 -19.10
C ALA A 99 5.12 12.77 -20.56
N GLY A 100 6.10 12.57 -21.44
CA GLY A 100 5.83 12.24 -22.86
C GLY A 100 5.01 13.29 -23.62
N GLY A 101 5.11 14.57 -23.23
CA GLY A 101 4.32 15.66 -23.83
C GLY A 101 2.86 15.73 -23.37
N ARG A 102 2.45 14.90 -22.39
CA ARG A 102 1.11 14.91 -21.79
C ARG A 102 1.15 15.24 -20.30
N ARG A 103 0.01 15.71 -19.79
CA ARG A 103 -0.25 15.81 -18.35
C ARG A 103 -1.23 14.71 -17.95
N TYR A 104 -0.86 13.92 -16.96
CA TYR A 104 -1.69 12.88 -16.36
C TYR A 104 -2.14 13.32 -14.99
N LYS A 105 -3.42 13.10 -14.67
CA LYS A 105 -3.88 13.07 -13.28
C LYS A 105 -3.80 11.63 -12.81
N VAL A 106 -2.84 11.32 -11.96
CA VAL A 106 -2.65 9.98 -11.43
C VAL A 106 -3.26 9.93 -10.04
N TYR A 107 -4.32 9.14 -9.89
CA TYR A 107 -4.78 8.78 -8.57
C TYR A 107 -3.74 7.87 -7.92
N VAL A 108 -3.44 8.13 -6.66
CA VAL A 108 -2.56 7.31 -5.85
C VAL A 108 -3.11 7.20 -4.44
N HIS A 109 -2.99 6.02 -3.86
CA HIS A 109 -3.23 5.81 -2.45
C HIS A 109 -2.23 4.82 -1.87
N SER A 110 -1.85 5.05 -0.62
CA SER A 110 -0.90 4.23 0.14
C SER A 110 -1.57 3.73 1.41
N TYR A 111 -1.98 2.47 1.41
CA TYR A 111 -2.58 1.81 2.57
C TYR A 111 -1.47 1.42 3.55
N LEU A 112 -1.17 2.32 4.49
CA LEU A 112 -0.21 2.05 5.56
C LEU A 112 -0.78 0.97 6.49
N GLY A 113 0.07 0.05 6.96
CA GLY A 113 -0.39 -1.10 7.75
C GLY A 113 -0.76 -2.31 6.91
N TYR A 114 -1.05 -2.12 5.62
CA TYR A 114 -1.50 -3.19 4.72
C TYR A 114 -0.38 -3.78 3.83
N GLY A 115 0.88 -3.44 4.10
CA GLY A 115 2.02 -4.11 3.47
C GLY A 115 2.20 -5.53 4.00
N LEU A 116 2.95 -6.37 3.27
CA LEU A 116 3.06 -7.81 3.55
C LEU A 116 3.41 -8.15 5.02
N LYS A 117 4.31 -7.39 5.65
CA LYS A 117 4.75 -7.63 7.03
C LYS A 117 3.83 -6.96 8.05
N ALA A 118 3.44 -5.72 7.79
CA ALA A 118 2.52 -5.00 8.66
C ALA A 118 1.13 -5.65 8.72
N ALA A 119 0.59 -6.06 7.57
CA ALA A 119 -0.70 -6.72 7.47
C ALA A 119 -0.68 -8.04 8.25
N ARG A 120 0.41 -8.80 8.14
CA ARG A 120 0.60 -10.01 8.96
C ARG A 120 0.64 -9.67 10.45
N MET A 121 1.27 -8.58 10.89
CA MET A 121 1.22 -8.21 12.31
C MET A 121 -0.21 -7.87 12.76
N SER A 122 -0.92 -6.99 12.04
CA SER A 122 -2.31 -6.62 12.37
C SER A 122 -3.19 -7.85 12.48
N PHE A 123 -3.07 -8.73 11.50
CA PHE A 123 -3.81 -9.97 11.39
C PHE A 123 -3.55 -10.98 12.50
N LEU A 124 -2.29 -11.13 12.91
CA LEU A 124 -1.90 -12.11 13.91
C LEU A 124 -2.12 -11.63 15.35
N LYS A 125 -2.10 -10.31 15.57
CA LYS A 125 -2.17 -9.70 16.90
C LYS A 125 -3.45 -10.04 17.70
N PRO A 126 -4.66 -10.09 17.10
CA PRO A 126 -5.86 -10.57 17.78
C PRO A 126 -5.76 -12.02 18.29
N TYR A 127 -4.84 -12.81 17.74
CA TYR A 127 -4.61 -14.21 18.09
C TYR A 127 -3.36 -14.43 18.96
N ASP A 128 -2.76 -13.36 19.51
CA ASP A 128 -1.59 -13.49 20.37
C ASP A 128 -1.92 -14.29 21.64
N SER A 129 -1.29 -15.46 21.76
CA SER A 129 -1.45 -16.38 22.89
C SER A 129 -2.91 -16.86 23.09
N VAL A 130 -3.69 -16.88 22.01
CA VAL A 130 -5.08 -17.38 22.00
C VAL A 130 -5.11 -18.91 21.85
N GLU A 131 -5.92 -19.57 22.68
CA GLU A 131 -5.96 -21.05 22.77
C GLU A 131 -6.60 -21.71 21.55
N GLU A 132 -7.57 -21.05 20.93
CA GLU A 132 -8.25 -21.50 19.71
C GLU A 132 -7.29 -21.53 18.50
N GLY A 133 -6.19 -20.79 18.56
CA GLY A 133 -5.25 -20.66 17.45
C GLY A 133 -5.83 -19.88 16.27
N HIS A 134 -5.00 -19.69 15.26
CA HIS A 134 -5.33 -18.84 14.12
C HIS A 134 -5.81 -19.68 12.92
N PRO A 135 -6.95 -19.36 12.28
CA PRO A 135 -7.53 -20.15 11.19
C PRO A 135 -6.70 -20.20 9.89
N CYS A 136 -5.60 -19.44 9.80
CA CYS A 136 -4.68 -19.50 8.65
C CYS A 136 -3.44 -20.35 8.91
N MET A 137 -3.23 -20.78 10.15
CA MET A 137 -2.04 -21.51 10.52
C MET A 137 -2.26 -23.00 10.27
N THR A 138 -1.33 -23.60 9.53
CA THR A 138 -1.37 -25.03 9.23
C THR A 138 -1.23 -25.85 10.50
N ARG A 139 -1.95 -26.97 10.59
CA ARG A 139 -1.98 -27.83 11.78
C ARG A 139 -0.58 -28.15 12.33
N GLY A 140 -0.41 -27.98 13.64
CA GLY A 140 0.85 -28.21 14.35
C GLY A 140 1.84 -27.05 14.27
N TYR A 141 1.44 -25.92 13.70
CA TYR A 141 2.24 -24.70 13.74
C TYR A 141 2.15 -24.05 15.13
N GLU A 142 3.30 -23.72 15.68
CA GLU A 142 3.43 -22.87 16.86
C GLU A 142 4.67 -22.00 16.65
N GLY A 143 4.51 -20.69 16.75
CA GLY A 143 5.59 -19.77 16.41
C GLY A 143 5.39 -18.38 16.95
N ARG A 144 6.36 -17.52 16.66
CA ARG A 144 6.33 -16.10 16.99
C ARG A 144 6.52 -15.28 15.74
N TYR A 145 5.78 -14.18 15.64
CA TYR A 145 5.94 -13.19 14.60
C TYR A 145 6.40 -11.87 15.21
N HIS A 146 7.47 -11.32 14.66
CA HIS A 146 8.07 -10.06 15.09
C HIS A 146 7.97 -9.04 13.96
N TYR A 147 7.51 -7.84 14.29
CA TYR A 147 7.47 -6.72 13.37
C TYR A 147 7.61 -5.39 14.11
N VAL A 148 8.61 -4.59 13.72
CA VAL A 148 9.00 -3.33 14.39
C VAL A 148 9.28 -3.60 15.87
N ASP A 149 8.46 -3.11 16.79
CA ASP A 149 8.65 -3.29 18.23
C ASP A 149 7.68 -4.32 18.84
N GLU A 150 6.84 -4.93 17.99
CA GLU A 150 5.82 -5.87 18.42
C GLU A 150 6.26 -7.33 18.21
N ASN A 151 5.81 -8.20 19.12
CA ASN A 151 6.05 -9.64 19.09
C ASN A 151 4.76 -10.35 19.50
N VAL A 152 4.27 -11.25 18.66
CA VAL A 152 3.05 -12.03 18.91
C VAL A 152 3.34 -13.52 18.80
N SER A 153 2.77 -14.32 19.68
CA SER A 153 2.88 -15.79 19.66
C SER A 153 1.59 -16.38 19.10
N VAL A 154 1.70 -17.19 18.05
CA VAL A 154 0.54 -17.70 17.32
C VAL A 154 0.70 -19.19 17.11
N LYS A 155 -0.38 -19.94 17.33
CA LYS A 155 -0.48 -21.37 17.02
C LYS A 155 -1.61 -21.64 16.04
N SER A 156 -1.61 -22.84 15.45
CA SER A 156 -2.75 -23.35 14.69
C SER A 156 -3.88 -23.80 15.61
N ASP A 157 -5.11 -23.79 15.09
CA ASP A 157 -6.18 -24.58 15.67
C ASP A 157 -5.76 -26.07 15.69
N ASP A 158 -5.85 -26.71 16.85
CA ASP A 158 -5.36 -28.07 17.09
C ASP A 158 -6.23 -29.17 16.44
N GLU A 159 -7.50 -28.85 16.20
CA GLU A 159 -8.49 -29.77 15.62
C GLU A 159 -8.55 -29.65 14.09
N VAL A 160 -8.71 -28.42 13.59
CA VAL A 160 -8.95 -28.10 12.18
C VAL A 160 -7.65 -27.74 11.46
N GLY A 161 -6.73 -27.03 12.13
CA GLY A 161 -5.60 -26.37 11.48
C GLY A 161 -6.05 -25.20 10.60
N ALA A 162 -5.50 -25.10 9.39
CA ALA A 162 -5.85 -24.02 8.48
C ALA A 162 -7.18 -24.28 7.78
N SER A 163 -8.08 -23.29 7.81
CA SER A 163 -9.35 -23.26 7.06
C SER A 163 -9.34 -22.09 6.10
N VAL A 164 -9.59 -22.34 4.81
CA VAL A 164 -9.66 -21.25 3.81
C VAL A 164 -10.76 -20.25 4.18
N GLU A 165 -11.95 -20.73 4.55
CA GLU A 165 -13.08 -19.88 4.91
C GLU A 165 -12.80 -19.04 6.16
N GLY A 166 -12.30 -19.68 7.23
CA GLY A 166 -11.96 -18.96 8.46
C GLY A 166 -10.80 -17.98 8.27
N CYS A 167 -9.83 -18.35 7.43
CA CYS A 167 -8.70 -17.50 7.09
C CYS A 167 -9.14 -16.26 6.30
N VAL A 168 -9.99 -16.44 5.29
CA VAL A 168 -10.56 -15.32 4.52
C VAL A 168 -11.41 -14.43 5.41
N ALA A 169 -12.29 -14.98 6.25
CA ALA A 169 -13.12 -14.18 7.16
C ALA A 169 -12.29 -13.32 8.12
N ALA A 170 -11.20 -13.87 8.67
CA ALA A 170 -10.28 -13.09 9.51
C ALA A 170 -9.58 -11.97 8.72
N ILE A 171 -9.21 -12.20 7.45
CA ILE A 171 -8.57 -11.19 6.61
C ILE A 171 -9.57 -10.07 6.28
N GLU A 172 -10.80 -10.43 5.90
CA GLU A 172 -11.86 -9.48 5.55
C GLU A 172 -12.23 -8.57 6.73
N TRP A 173 -12.22 -9.12 7.95
CA TRP A 173 -12.38 -8.34 9.18
C TRP A 173 -11.30 -7.26 9.32
N GLU A 174 -10.03 -7.61 9.17
CA GLU A 174 -8.90 -6.67 9.26
C GLU A 174 -8.86 -5.66 8.11
N MET A 175 -9.39 -6.03 6.94
CA MET A 175 -9.49 -5.11 5.81
C MET A 175 -10.57 -4.04 6.00
N ASN A 176 -11.46 -4.16 6.99
CA ASN A 176 -12.51 -3.17 7.25
C ASN A 176 -13.34 -2.89 5.98
N LEU A 177 -13.80 -3.96 5.31
CA LEU A 177 -14.47 -3.89 4.00
C LEU A 177 -15.82 -3.17 4.03
N GLU A 178 -16.44 -3.04 5.19
CA GLU A 178 -17.74 -2.38 5.37
C GLU A 178 -17.64 -0.87 5.57
N GLU A 179 -16.44 -0.33 5.80
CA GLU A 179 -16.23 1.09 6.05
C GLU A 179 -16.50 1.93 4.79
N GLY A 180 -17.35 2.95 4.95
CA GLY A 180 -17.77 3.82 3.87
C GLY A 180 -16.77 4.93 3.58
N CYS A 181 -16.48 5.18 2.31
CA CYS A 181 -15.61 6.25 1.83
C CYS A 181 -16.35 7.55 1.46
N GLY A 182 -17.62 7.67 1.86
CA GLY A 182 -18.49 8.81 1.49
C GLY A 182 -18.98 8.81 0.03
N VAL A 183 -18.66 7.78 -0.76
CA VAL A 183 -19.12 7.60 -2.14
C VAL A 183 -19.65 6.19 -2.34
N GLU A 184 -20.97 6.08 -2.49
CA GLU A 184 -21.65 4.79 -2.58
C GLU A 184 -21.13 3.93 -3.73
N GLY A 185 -20.82 2.66 -3.44
CA GLY A 185 -20.37 1.68 -4.43
C GLY A 185 -18.98 1.93 -5.02
N GLN A 186 -18.25 2.94 -4.54
CA GLN A 186 -16.92 3.31 -5.06
C GLN A 186 -15.85 3.25 -3.98
N CYS A 187 -16.04 2.42 -2.95
CA CYS A 187 -15.03 2.23 -1.92
C CYS A 187 -14.21 0.99 -2.24
N SER A 188 -12.96 1.02 -1.79
CA SER A 188 -12.07 -0.12 -1.81
C SER A 188 -12.19 -0.85 -0.48
N PHE A 189 -11.40 -0.44 0.52
CA PHE A 189 -11.50 -0.90 1.90
C PHE A 189 -11.00 0.19 2.85
N ASP A 190 -11.28 0.05 4.14
CA ASP A 190 -10.90 0.99 5.20
C ASP A 190 -11.29 2.46 4.89
N GLY A 191 -12.49 2.65 4.34
CA GLY A 191 -13.02 3.99 4.03
C GLY A 191 -12.33 4.71 2.86
N VAL A 192 -11.55 4.01 2.04
CA VAL A 192 -10.81 4.63 0.93
C VAL A 192 -11.57 4.51 -0.40
N TRP A 193 -11.67 5.62 -1.14
CA TRP A 193 -12.25 5.64 -2.49
C TRP A 193 -11.45 4.76 -3.47
N SER A 194 -12.13 3.89 -4.22
CA SER A 194 -11.53 2.93 -5.15
C SER A 194 -11.09 3.55 -6.47
N GLY A 195 -11.33 4.84 -6.70
CA GLY A 195 -10.91 5.48 -7.94
C GLY A 195 -11.94 5.49 -9.07
N GLY A 196 -13.21 5.22 -8.75
CA GLY A 196 -14.34 5.54 -9.63
C GLY A 196 -14.64 4.55 -10.76
N GLY A 197 -14.09 3.33 -10.69
CA GLY A 197 -14.51 2.20 -11.53
C GLY A 197 -14.57 2.50 -13.03
N GLY A 198 -13.43 2.52 -13.72
CA GLY A 198 -13.42 2.20 -15.15
C GLY A 198 -13.81 0.72 -15.31
N GLY A 199 -14.86 0.43 -16.09
CA GLY A 199 -15.46 -0.90 -16.24
C GLY A 199 -14.48 -2.02 -16.57
N GLY A 200 -14.00 -2.71 -15.53
CA GLY A 200 -13.11 -3.88 -15.63
C GLY A 200 -13.30 -4.88 -14.49
N GLY A 201 -14.46 -4.86 -13.82
CA GLY A 201 -14.83 -5.80 -12.76
C GLY A 201 -16.29 -6.21 -12.91
N GLY A 202 -16.63 -6.78 -14.07
CA GLY A 202 -17.79 -7.66 -14.18
C GLY A 202 -17.44 -8.99 -13.50
N ASP A 203 -18.43 -9.53 -12.79
CA ASP A 203 -18.43 -10.81 -12.08
C ASP A 203 -17.75 -10.81 -10.70
N LYS A 204 -18.54 -10.37 -9.72
CA LYS A 204 -18.56 -11.06 -8.43
C LYS A 204 -19.32 -12.38 -8.66
N HIS A 205 -18.61 -13.51 -8.64
CA HIS A 205 -19.20 -14.83 -8.45
C HIS A 205 -19.41 -15.09 -6.96
#